data_AF-A0AAD6KQ71-F1
#
_entry.id   AF-A0AAD6KQ71-F1
#
_cell.length_a   1.000
_cell.length_b   1.000
_cell.length_c   1.000
_cell.angle_alpha   90.00
_cell.angle_beta   90.00
_cell.angle_gamma   90.00
#
_symmetry.space_group_name_H-M   'P 1'
#
loop_
_entity.id
_entity.type
_entity.pdbx_description
1 polymer ?
#
loop_
_entity_poly.entity_id
_entity_poly.type
_entity_poly.pdbx_seq_one_letter_code
_entity_poly.pdbx_strand_id
1 'polypeptide(L)'
;MLMLAFCIVISQLILELDAYIEELKKTEGGIKEFVNPKYKDASKTSFKSSTRLECMMQDYPKTLPPSARVGFTVMDSWLAYAPVKNNPEDAAKVPKGNPYHSATSGEMAIYRANSLILRKAGVQVDNPVNEVFNGQEVEVWPRIVWKPTWGLTFADIRSKVSGNCSITQRSTLAIKGQNIFVKDLFLDGALVIDSIDEAECSWNVDVVYDVQTSDIFGK
;
A
#
# COMPACT_ATOMS: atom_id res chain seq x y z
N MET A 1 0.29 3.58 34.67
CA MET A 1 0.46 2.35 33.86
C MET A 1 1.10 2.78 32.53
N LEU A 2 2.43 2.68 32.41
CA LEU A 2 3.13 2.97 31.15
C LEU A 2 2.82 1.82 30.20
N MET A 3 1.96 2.05 29.21
CA MET A 3 1.77 1.10 28.12
C MET A 3 3.04 1.19 27.25
N LEU A 4 3.95 0.23 27.40
CA LEU A 4 5.05 0.03 26.46
C LEU A 4 4.42 -0.31 25.10
N ALA A 5 4.26 0.71 24.25
CA ALA A 5 3.85 0.53 22.88
C ALA A 5 5.03 -0.09 22.12
N PHE A 6 5.03 -1.42 22.01
CA PHE A 6 5.93 -2.10 21.09
C PHE A 6 5.46 -1.83 19.66
N CYS A 7 6.34 -1.26 18.84
CA CYS A 7 6.05 -1.01 17.43
C CYS A 7 6.15 -2.33 16.64
N ILE A 8 5.21 -2.57 15.72
CA ILE A 8 5.29 -3.70 14.79
C ILE A 8 6.25 -3.31 13.66
N VAL A 9 7.28 -4.12 13.45
CA VAL A 9 8.26 -3.91 12.36
C VAL A 9 7.75 -4.58 11.08
N ILE A 10 7.54 -3.78 10.04
CA ILE A 10 7.00 -4.25 8.75
C ILE A 10 8.07 -4.68 7.74
N SER A 11 9.33 -4.75 8.17
CA SER A 11 10.48 -5.13 7.35
C SER A 11 10.80 -4.16 6.20
N GLN A 12 10.45 -2.87 6.35
CA GLN A 12 11.00 -1.77 5.56
C GLN A 12 12.19 -1.17 6.33
N LEU A 13 13.39 -1.35 5.78
CA LEU A 13 14.64 -0.88 6.40
C LEU A 13 15.16 0.34 5.63
N ILE A 14 15.37 1.44 6.33
CA ILE A 14 16.04 2.63 5.81
C ILE A 14 17.41 2.68 6.46
N LEU A 15 18.46 2.61 5.64
CA LEU A 15 19.84 2.47 6.08
C LEU A 15 20.64 3.68 5.63
N GLU A 16 21.50 4.17 6.53
CA GLU A 16 22.56 5.09 6.14
C GLU A 16 23.65 4.26 5.44
N LEU A 17 24.01 4.69 4.23
CA LEU A 17 24.76 3.86 3.29
C LEU A 17 26.19 3.61 3.74
N ASP A 18 26.86 4.63 4.29
CA ASP A 18 28.26 4.51 4.71
C ASP A 18 28.40 3.54 5.89
N ALA A 19 27.59 3.70 6.93
CA ALA A 19 27.53 2.79 8.08
C ALA A 19 27.14 1.37 7.67
N TYR A 20 26.23 1.22 6.71
CA TYR A 20 25.87 -0.09 6.16
C TYR A 20 27.04 -0.77 5.46
N ILE A 21 27.79 -0.04 4.62
CA ILE A 21 28.96 -0.57 3.91
C ILE A 21 30.08 -0.94 4.89
N GLU A 22 30.33 -0.12 5.91
CA GLU A 22 31.33 -0.41 6.95
C GLU A 22 31.02 -1.71 7.69
N GLU A 23 29.77 -1.88 8.14
CA GLU A 23 29.37 -3.08 8.86
C GLU A 23 29.31 -4.30 7.94
N LEU A 24 28.91 -4.13 6.67
CA LEU A 24 28.93 -5.20 5.66
C LEU A 24 30.35 -5.71 5.41
N LYS A 25 31.34 -4.82 5.29
CA LYS A 25 32.76 -5.20 5.14
C LYS A 25 33.29 -5.94 6.36
N LYS A 26 32.89 -5.51 7.57
CA LYS A 26 33.31 -6.12 8.83
C LYS A 26 32.71 -7.51 9.05
N THR A 27 31.46 -7.71 8.66
CA THR A 27 30.72 -8.97 8.88
C THR A 27 30.77 -9.91 7.68
N GLU A 28 31.25 -9.43 6.52
CA GLU A 28 31.14 -10.11 5.23
C GLU A 28 29.69 -10.49 4.87
N GLY A 29 28.71 -9.73 5.40
CA GLY A 29 27.29 -10.01 5.25
C GLY A 29 26.73 -11.06 6.21
N GLY A 30 27.53 -11.54 7.17
CA GLY A 30 27.11 -12.48 8.18
C GLY A 30 26.06 -11.90 9.13
N ILE A 31 24.89 -12.54 9.20
CA ILE A 31 23.81 -12.25 10.14
C ILE A 31 23.58 -13.47 11.02
N LYS A 32 23.25 -13.26 12.30
CA LYS A 32 22.98 -14.33 13.24
C LYS A 32 21.89 -15.28 12.71
N GLU A 33 22.22 -16.55 12.68
CA GLU A 33 21.34 -17.61 12.19
C GLU A 33 20.41 -18.13 13.30
N PHE A 34 19.29 -18.70 12.87
CA PHE A 34 18.33 -19.42 13.70
C PHE A 34 17.70 -20.57 12.91
N VAL A 35 16.90 -21.40 13.58
CA VAL A 35 16.12 -22.48 12.96
C VAL A 35 14.65 -22.37 13.37
N ASN A 36 13.72 -22.59 12.43
CA ASN A 36 12.26 -22.56 12.68
C ASN A 36 11.58 -23.86 12.21
N PRO A 37 11.85 -25.00 12.89
CA PRO A 37 11.30 -26.28 12.48
C PRO A 37 9.77 -26.30 12.50
N LYS A 38 9.18 -26.81 11.40
CA LYS A 38 7.73 -27.09 11.32
C LYS A 38 7.50 -28.55 11.71
N TYR A 39 6.76 -28.77 12.80
CA TYR A 39 6.46 -30.10 13.32
C TYR A 39 5.13 -30.64 12.80
N LYS A 40 5.00 -31.96 12.71
CA LYS A 40 3.74 -32.62 12.29
C LYS A 40 2.61 -32.38 13.28
N ASP A 41 2.96 -32.36 14.56
CA ASP A 41 2.04 -32.26 15.67
C ASP A 41 2.73 -31.63 16.90
N ALA A 42 1.96 -31.51 17.98
CA ALA A 42 2.40 -30.87 19.22
C ALA A 42 3.51 -31.64 19.97
N SER A 43 3.78 -32.92 19.64
CA SER A 43 4.85 -33.70 20.29
C SER A 43 6.25 -33.22 19.91
N LYS A 44 6.38 -32.52 18.77
CA LYS A 44 7.64 -31.99 18.23
C LYS A 44 8.75 -33.04 18.03
N THR A 45 8.37 -34.30 17.84
CA THR A 45 9.32 -35.42 17.64
C THR A 45 9.67 -35.67 16.17
N SER A 46 8.84 -35.19 15.24
CA SER A 46 9.08 -35.36 13.80
C SER A 46 8.72 -34.09 13.01
N PHE A 47 9.52 -33.79 12.00
CA PHE A 47 9.30 -32.64 11.15
C PHE A 47 8.20 -32.91 10.10
N LYS A 48 7.38 -31.91 9.84
CA LYS A 48 6.40 -31.89 8.74
C LYS A 48 7.08 -31.70 7.39
N SER A 49 8.20 -30.98 7.38
CA SER A 49 9.05 -30.71 6.22
C SER A 49 10.49 -30.51 6.68
N SER A 50 11.48 -30.71 5.80
CA SER A 50 12.89 -30.43 6.11
C SER A 50 13.09 -29.02 6.67
N THR A 51 13.88 -28.89 7.75
CA THR A 51 14.26 -27.59 8.33
C THR A 51 15.62 -27.16 7.80
N ARG A 52 15.90 -25.86 7.88
CA ARG A 52 17.14 -25.23 7.40
C ARG A 52 17.53 -24.10 8.33
N LEU A 53 18.79 -23.68 8.25
CA LEU A 53 19.23 -22.42 8.85
C LEU A 53 18.56 -21.25 8.12
N GLU A 54 18.15 -20.26 8.90
CA GLU A 54 17.52 -19.03 8.43
C GLU A 54 18.22 -17.85 9.10
N CYS A 55 18.22 -16.70 8.46
CA CYS A 55 18.61 -15.42 9.06
C CYS A 55 17.54 -14.37 8.73
N MET A 56 17.47 -13.29 9.51
CA MET A 56 16.50 -12.22 9.30
C MET A 56 17.23 -10.94 8.91
N MET A 57 16.86 -10.31 7.79
CA MET A 57 17.50 -9.05 7.38
C MET A 57 17.35 -7.94 8.43
N GLN A 58 16.25 -7.94 9.19
CA GLN A 58 16.02 -7.00 10.28
C GLN A 58 16.85 -7.28 11.55
N ASP A 59 17.66 -8.34 11.56
CA ASP A 59 18.66 -8.57 12.62
C ASP A 59 19.96 -7.80 12.37
N TYR A 60 20.09 -7.12 11.22
CA TYR A 60 21.20 -6.19 10.94
C TYR A 60 21.51 -5.22 12.10
N PRO A 61 20.53 -4.56 12.77
CA PRO A 61 20.85 -3.67 13.88
C PRO A 61 21.54 -4.34 15.06
N LYS A 62 21.51 -5.68 15.16
CA LYS A 62 22.21 -6.45 16.20
C LYS A 62 23.71 -6.61 15.92
N THR A 63 24.17 -6.35 14.70
CA THR A 63 25.60 -6.40 14.35
C THR A 63 26.31 -5.08 14.63
N LEU A 64 25.53 -3.99 14.69
CA LEU A 64 26.02 -2.64 14.92
C LEU A 64 26.62 -2.45 16.33
N PRO A 65 27.60 -1.54 16.48
CA PRO A 65 28.14 -1.20 17.79
C PRO A 65 27.08 -0.55 18.70
N PRO A 66 27.22 -0.63 20.03
CA PRO A 66 26.26 -0.01 20.97
C PRO A 66 26.09 1.51 20.81
N SER A 67 27.04 2.18 20.17
CA SER A 67 26.99 3.61 19.85
C SER A 67 26.19 3.94 18.59
N ALA A 68 25.77 2.94 17.81
CA ALA A 68 25.00 3.15 16.59
C ALA A 68 23.60 3.69 16.90
N ARG A 69 23.14 4.63 16.07
CA ARG A 69 21.80 5.20 16.20
C ARG A 69 20.81 4.35 15.42
N VAL A 70 20.04 3.54 16.15
CA VAL A 70 18.96 2.71 15.61
C VAL A 70 17.63 3.24 16.13
N GLY A 71 16.66 3.43 15.24
CA GLY A 71 15.35 3.96 15.59
C GLY A 71 14.23 3.33 14.78
N PHE A 72 13.00 3.69 15.14
CA PHE A 72 11.78 3.23 14.47
C PHE A 72 10.96 4.45 14.06
N THR A 73 10.43 4.42 12.83
CA THR A 73 9.44 5.38 12.35
C THR A 73 8.08 4.70 12.37
N VAL A 74 7.15 5.25 13.15
CA VAL A 74 5.77 4.77 13.20
C VAL A 74 4.96 5.49 12.14
N MET A 75 4.27 4.72 11.31
CA MET A 75 3.41 5.22 10.25
C MET A 75 2.01 4.65 10.40
N ASP A 76 1.01 5.38 9.89
CA ASP A 76 -0.34 4.86 9.82
C ASP A 76 -0.43 3.66 8.88
N SER A 77 -1.11 2.61 9.33
CA SER A 77 -1.21 1.34 8.60
C SER A 77 -1.87 1.48 7.22
N TRP A 78 -2.82 2.40 7.08
CA TRP A 78 -3.55 2.62 5.82
C TRP A 78 -2.63 3.07 4.66
N LEU A 79 -1.48 3.68 4.98
CA LEU A 79 -0.49 4.13 4.00
C LEU A 79 0.73 3.19 3.92
N ALA A 80 1.15 2.63 5.05
CA ALA A 80 2.45 1.97 5.16
C ALA A 80 2.42 0.43 5.05
N TYR A 81 1.27 -0.22 5.24
CA TYR A 81 1.25 -1.68 5.42
C TYR A 81 0.03 -2.38 4.81
N ALA A 82 0.25 -3.00 3.64
CA ALA A 82 -0.76 -3.79 2.92
C ALA A 82 -0.15 -5.06 2.29
N PRO A 83 0.42 -6.00 3.07
CA PRO A 83 1.03 -7.19 2.50
C PRO A 83 -0.01 -8.18 1.96
N VAL A 84 0.37 -8.90 0.91
CA VAL A 84 -0.37 -10.02 0.34
C VAL A 84 0.45 -11.29 0.59
N LYS A 85 0.07 -12.05 1.62
CA LYS A 85 0.81 -13.24 2.09
C LYS A 85 -0.07 -14.47 2.35
N ASN A 86 -1.37 -14.27 2.45
CA ASN A 86 -2.33 -15.35 2.67
C ASN A 86 -3.06 -15.67 1.36
N ASN A 87 -3.23 -16.97 1.08
CA ASN A 87 -4.14 -17.43 0.04
C ASN A 87 -5.61 -17.16 0.48
N PRO A 88 -6.60 -17.23 -0.43
CA PRO A 88 -8.00 -16.96 -0.09
C PRO A 88 -8.56 -17.87 1.02
N GLU A 89 -8.19 -19.15 1.04
CA GLU A 89 -8.71 -20.14 1.98
C GLU A 89 -8.25 -19.88 3.43
N ASP A 90 -7.00 -19.50 3.61
CA ASP A 90 -6.42 -19.17 4.90
C ASP A 90 -6.84 -17.77 5.36
N ALA A 91 -6.97 -16.83 4.42
CA ALA A 91 -7.52 -15.51 4.71
C ALA A 91 -8.97 -15.60 5.23
N ALA A 92 -9.81 -16.45 4.66
CA ALA A 92 -11.19 -16.66 5.13
C ALA A 92 -11.29 -17.17 6.58
N LYS A 93 -10.22 -17.77 7.12
CA LYS A 93 -10.15 -18.27 8.50
C LYS A 93 -9.65 -17.21 9.50
N VAL A 94 -9.20 -16.05 9.02
CA VAL A 94 -8.73 -14.97 9.90
C VAL A 94 -9.92 -14.42 10.69
N PRO A 95 -9.82 -14.32 12.04
CA PRO A 95 -10.89 -13.79 12.86
C PRO A 95 -11.31 -12.36 12.45
N LYS A 96 -12.61 -12.07 12.50
CA LYS A 96 -13.14 -10.73 12.21
C LYS A 96 -12.43 -9.66 13.05
N GLY A 97 -12.05 -8.57 12.40
CA GLY A 97 -11.29 -7.46 13.01
C GLY A 97 -9.77 -7.57 12.84
N ASN A 98 -9.25 -8.74 12.46
CA ASN A 98 -7.85 -8.90 12.11
C ASN A 98 -7.63 -8.67 10.60
N PRO A 99 -6.45 -8.16 10.20
CA PRO A 99 -6.15 -7.94 8.79
C PRO A 99 -5.95 -9.27 8.05
N TYR A 100 -6.69 -9.46 6.96
CA TYR A 100 -6.67 -10.70 6.17
C TYR A 100 -5.36 -10.94 5.43
N HIS A 101 -4.67 -9.88 5.00
CA HIS A 101 -3.40 -9.95 4.25
C HIS A 101 -3.44 -10.87 3.01
N SER A 102 -4.56 -10.83 2.30
CA SER A 102 -4.82 -11.50 1.04
C SER A 102 -4.75 -10.53 -0.14
N ALA A 103 -4.82 -11.05 -1.37
CA ALA A 103 -4.90 -10.23 -2.58
C ALA A 103 -6.10 -9.27 -2.55
N THR A 104 -7.27 -9.74 -2.12
CA THR A 104 -8.48 -8.92 -1.94
C THR A 104 -8.22 -7.75 -0.99
N SER A 105 -7.67 -8.01 0.20
CA SER A 105 -7.40 -6.94 1.16
C SER A 105 -6.29 -5.98 0.70
N GLY A 106 -5.32 -6.48 -0.07
CA GLY A 106 -4.26 -5.66 -0.66
C GLY A 106 -4.81 -4.69 -1.71
N GLU A 107 -5.69 -5.17 -2.58
CA GLU A 107 -6.38 -4.32 -3.57
C GLU A 107 -7.22 -3.23 -2.89
N MET A 108 -8.04 -3.61 -1.90
CA MET A 108 -8.85 -2.64 -1.16
C MET A 108 -8.00 -1.58 -0.43
N ALA A 109 -6.80 -1.96 0.03
CA ALA A 109 -5.88 -1.02 0.67
C ALA A 109 -5.39 0.07 -0.29
N ILE A 110 -5.19 -0.25 -1.59
CA ILE A 110 -4.83 0.75 -2.61
C ILE A 110 -5.99 1.73 -2.84
N TYR A 111 -7.21 1.23 -3.04
CA TYR A 111 -8.39 2.09 -3.21
C TYR A 111 -8.61 2.99 -2.01
N ARG A 112 -8.45 2.44 -0.80
CA ARG A 112 -8.50 3.20 0.45
C ARG A 112 -7.42 4.28 0.49
N ALA A 113 -6.16 3.94 0.23
CA ALA A 113 -5.05 4.88 0.31
C ALA A 113 -5.26 6.06 -0.66
N ASN A 114 -5.61 5.76 -1.90
CA ASN A 114 -5.85 6.76 -2.94
C ASN A 114 -7.05 7.66 -2.59
N SER A 115 -8.14 7.08 -2.09
CA SER A 115 -9.30 7.84 -1.62
C SER A 115 -8.96 8.77 -0.46
N LEU A 116 -8.21 8.29 0.54
CA LEU A 116 -7.79 9.09 1.68
C LEU A 116 -6.82 10.21 1.29
N ILE A 117 -5.92 9.95 0.33
CA ILE A 117 -5.03 10.96 -0.21
C ILE A 117 -5.82 12.06 -0.93
N LEU A 118 -6.80 11.71 -1.76
CA LEU A 118 -7.65 12.69 -2.44
C LEU A 118 -8.52 13.49 -1.47
N ARG A 119 -9.06 12.85 -0.42
CA ARG A 119 -9.74 13.56 0.67
C ARG A 119 -8.83 14.58 1.33
N LYS A 120 -7.57 14.22 1.63
CA LYS A 120 -6.56 15.16 2.15
C LYS A 120 -6.24 16.29 1.14
N ALA A 121 -6.34 16.01 -0.16
CA ALA A 121 -6.20 16.99 -1.23
C ALA A 121 -7.49 17.81 -1.49
N GLY A 122 -8.53 17.68 -0.65
CA GLY A 122 -9.74 18.50 -0.71
C GLY A 122 -10.88 17.94 -1.58
N VAL A 123 -10.74 16.74 -2.13
CA VAL A 123 -11.80 16.06 -2.90
C VAL A 123 -12.81 15.44 -1.96
N GLN A 124 -14.10 15.58 -2.26
CA GLN A 124 -15.17 14.90 -1.55
C GLN A 124 -15.31 13.47 -2.09
N VAL A 125 -14.70 12.50 -1.41
CA VAL A 125 -14.80 11.08 -1.78
C VAL A 125 -15.75 10.40 -0.81
N ASP A 126 -16.78 9.70 -1.32
CA ASP A 126 -17.74 8.96 -0.49
C ASP A 126 -17.09 7.90 0.40
N ASN A 127 -17.80 7.49 1.46
CA ASN A 127 -17.35 6.45 2.38
C ASN A 127 -17.38 5.06 1.74
N PRO A 128 -16.55 4.12 2.21
CA PRO A 128 -16.60 2.74 1.74
C PRO A 128 -17.90 2.05 2.17
N VAL A 129 -18.21 0.95 1.47
CA VAL A 129 -19.23 -0.02 1.90
C VAL A 129 -18.55 -1.32 2.30
N ASN A 130 -19.18 -2.09 3.19
CA ASN A 130 -18.67 -3.41 3.55
C ASN A 130 -19.21 -4.46 2.58
N GLU A 131 -18.32 -5.29 2.04
CA GLU A 131 -18.65 -6.40 1.15
C GLU A 131 -17.91 -7.66 1.59
N VAL A 132 -18.42 -8.83 1.18
CA VAL A 132 -17.80 -10.11 1.50
C VAL A 132 -17.29 -10.78 0.21
N PHE A 133 -15.98 -11.00 0.14
CA PHE A 133 -15.34 -11.74 -0.96
C PHE A 133 -14.60 -12.95 -0.41
N ASN A 134 -14.90 -14.15 -0.92
CA ASN A 134 -14.26 -15.39 -0.48
C ASN A 134 -14.26 -15.55 1.05
N GLY A 135 -15.36 -15.19 1.71
CA GLY A 135 -15.50 -15.24 3.18
C GLY A 135 -14.76 -14.14 3.95
N GLN A 136 -14.19 -13.15 3.28
CA GLN A 136 -13.49 -12.01 3.89
C GLN A 136 -14.37 -10.76 3.81
N GLU A 137 -14.76 -10.21 4.96
CA GLU A 137 -15.50 -8.95 5.05
C GLU A 137 -14.54 -7.77 4.96
N VAL A 138 -14.61 -6.97 3.89
CA VAL A 138 -13.67 -5.87 3.59
C VAL A 138 -14.40 -4.57 3.29
N GLU A 139 -13.74 -3.44 3.54
CA GLU A 139 -14.19 -2.12 3.11
C GLU A 139 -13.87 -1.90 1.63
N VAL A 140 -14.90 -1.68 0.82
CA VAL A 140 -14.80 -1.35 -0.61
C VAL A 140 -14.95 0.15 -0.78
N TRP A 141 -13.82 0.81 -0.98
CA TRP A 141 -13.71 2.22 -1.34
C TRP A 141 -13.98 2.43 -2.84
N PRO A 142 -14.28 3.66 -3.30
CA PRO A 142 -14.29 3.99 -4.72
C PRO A 142 -13.01 3.50 -5.42
N ARG A 143 -13.14 2.97 -6.64
CA ARG A 143 -12.01 2.35 -7.36
C ARG A 143 -11.16 3.44 -8.01
N ILE A 144 -10.30 4.04 -7.21
CA ILE A 144 -9.43 5.14 -7.64
C ILE A 144 -8.01 4.63 -7.76
N VAL A 145 -7.43 4.77 -8.94
CA VAL A 145 -6.04 4.40 -9.23
C VAL A 145 -5.40 5.41 -10.18
N TRP A 146 -4.09 5.57 -10.07
CA TRP A 146 -3.32 6.38 -11.00
C TRP A 146 -1.93 5.78 -11.18
N LYS A 147 -1.28 6.13 -12.30
CA LYS A 147 0.14 5.80 -12.48
C LYS A 147 1.02 6.70 -11.61
N PRO A 148 2.17 6.20 -11.11
CA PRO A 148 3.14 7.02 -10.39
C PRO A 148 3.61 8.27 -11.15
N THR A 149 3.57 8.24 -12.49
CA THR A 149 3.89 9.41 -13.34
C THR A 149 2.89 10.56 -13.17
N TRP A 150 1.64 10.27 -12.79
CA TRP A 150 0.66 11.31 -12.46
C TRP A 150 0.90 11.88 -11.06
N GLY A 151 1.21 11.05 -10.07
CA GLY A 151 1.48 11.53 -8.71
C GLY A 151 2.22 10.51 -7.87
N LEU A 152 3.46 10.83 -7.52
CA LEU A 152 4.29 10.02 -6.63
C LEU A 152 4.21 10.54 -5.18
N THR A 153 4.11 11.85 -5.02
CA THR A 153 4.02 12.53 -3.73
C THR A 153 2.67 13.19 -3.53
N PHE A 154 2.35 13.50 -2.27
CA PHE A 154 1.16 14.29 -1.97
C PHE A 154 1.20 15.69 -2.63
N ALA A 155 2.38 16.28 -2.79
CA ALA A 155 2.54 17.56 -3.45
C ALA A 155 2.16 17.48 -4.93
N ASP A 156 2.56 16.42 -5.63
CA ASP A 156 2.19 16.18 -7.03
C ASP A 156 0.66 16.13 -7.17
N ILE A 157 0.01 15.33 -6.32
CA ILE A 157 -1.44 15.14 -6.33
C ILE A 157 -2.15 16.46 -6.01
N ARG A 158 -1.71 17.18 -4.97
CA ARG A 158 -2.32 18.45 -4.56
C ARG A 158 -2.17 19.53 -5.63
N SER A 159 -1.10 19.52 -6.42
CA SER A 159 -0.91 20.47 -7.52
C SER A 159 -1.83 20.20 -8.72
N LYS A 160 -2.30 18.96 -8.88
CA LYS A 160 -3.10 18.52 -10.04
C LYS A 160 -4.60 18.43 -9.74
N VAL A 161 -5.01 18.71 -8.51
CA VAL A 161 -6.41 18.66 -8.08
C VAL A 161 -6.82 20.04 -7.57
N SER A 162 -7.88 20.60 -8.12
CA SER A 162 -8.37 21.93 -7.75
C SER A 162 -9.90 22.06 -7.88
N GLY A 163 -10.45 23.16 -7.36
CA GLY A 163 -11.88 23.42 -7.42
C GLY A 163 -12.72 22.44 -6.57
N ASN A 164 -13.99 22.30 -6.92
CA ASN A 164 -14.96 21.48 -6.20
C ASN A 164 -15.07 20.10 -6.85
N CYS A 165 -14.27 19.15 -6.37
CA CYS A 165 -14.32 17.78 -6.86
C CYS A 165 -15.10 16.85 -5.92
N SER A 166 -15.94 15.97 -6.46
CA SER A 166 -16.58 14.86 -5.73
C SER A 166 -16.54 13.54 -6.50
N ILE A 167 -16.48 12.42 -5.77
CA ILE A 167 -16.45 11.06 -6.32
C ILE A 167 -17.39 10.18 -5.49
N THR A 168 -18.42 9.64 -6.14
CA THR A 168 -19.42 8.80 -5.47
C THR A 168 -18.87 7.41 -5.11
N GLN A 169 -19.54 6.73 -4.18
CA GLN A 169 -19.10 5.43 -3.67
C GLN A 169 -18.90 4.38 -4.78
N ARG A 170 -19.82 4.35 -5.76
CA ARG A 170 -19.83 3.39 -6.86
C ARG A 170 -18.77 3.66 -7.93
N SER A 171 -18.11 4.81 -7.87
CA SER A 171 -17.30 5.32 -8.97
C SER A 171 -15.96 4.60 -9.16
N THR A 172 -15.47 4.70 -10.39
CA THR A 172 -14.14 4.27 -10.81
C THR A 172 -13.41 5.45 -11.47
N LEU A 173 -12.20 5.75 -11.00
CA LEU A 173 -11.33 6.76 -11.60
C LEU A 173 -9.96 6.12 -11.87
N ALA A 174 -9.56 6.06 -13.12
CA ALA A 174 -8.23 5.61 -13.52
C ALA A 174 -7.51 6.73 -14.27
N ILE A 175 -6.33 7.12 -13.78
CA ILE A 175 -5.53 8.20 -14.39
C ILE A 175 -4.21 7.65 -14.92
N LYS A 176 -4.00 7.80 -16.22
CA LYS A 176 -2.78 7.45 -16.93
C LYS A 176 -2.32 8.66 -17.74
N GLY A 177 -1.17 9.21 -17.37
CA GLY A 177 -0.57 10.38 -18.01
C GLY A 177 -0.01 11.34 -16.97
N GLN A 178 1.07 12.03 -17.31
CA GLN A 178 1.78 12.91 -16.38
C GLN A 178 1.03 14.22 -16.12
N ASN A 179 0.54 14.89 -17.17
CA ASN A 179 0.02 16.27 -17.10
C ASN A 179 -1.51 16.34 -17.14
N ILE A 180 -2.16 15.58 -16.24
CA ILE A 180 -3.61 15.57 -16.10
C ILE A 180 -4.01 16.42 -14.89
N PHE A 181 -4.82 17.45 -15.13
CA PHE A 181 -5.37 18.33 -14.11
C PHE A 181 -6.85 18.05 -13.91
N VAL A 182 -7.24 17.71 -12.69
CA VAL A 182 -8.61 17.43 -12.29
C VAL A 182 -9.17 18.67 -11.59
N LYS A 183 -10.17 19.31 -12.21
CA LYS A 183 -10.74 20.55 -11.71
C LYS A 183 -12.25 20.51 -11.77
N ASP A 184 -12.92 20.79 -10.66
CA ASP A 184 -14.39 20.84 -10.61
C ASP A 184 -15.06 19.53 -11.13
N LEU A 185 -14.46 18.37 -10.83
CA LEU A 185 -14.93 17.06 -11.29
C LEU A 185 -16.04 16.51 -10.37
N PHE A 186 -17.21 16.20 -10.93
CA PHE A 186 -18.25 15.42 -10.23
C PHE A 186 -18.38 14.06 -10.91
N LEU A 187 -17.89 13.01 -10.23
CA LEU A 187 -17.85 11.66 -10.78
C LEU A 187 -18.86 10.75 -10.10
N ASP A 188 -19.86 10.30 -10.87
CA ASP A 188 -20.80 9.23 -10.53
C ASP A 188 -20.86 8.17 -11.63
N GLY A 189 -19.83 7.33 -11.70
CA GLY A 189 -19.68 6.33 -12.75
C GLY A 189 -18.22 5.94 -12.95
N ALA A 190 -17.85 5.60 -14.19
CA ALA A 190 -16.48 5.23 -14.53
C ALA A 190 -15.85 6.29 -15.45
N LEU A 191 -14.67 6.76 -15.06
CA LEU A 191 -13.82 7.66 -15.85
C LEU A 191 -12.41 7.08 -15.95
N VAL A 192 -11.94 6.90 -17.18
CA VAL A 192 -10.56 6.52 -17.48
C VAL A 192 -9.94 7.62 -18.31
N ILE A 193 -8.94 8.28 -17.74
CA ILE A 193 -8.17 9.32 -18.43
C ILE A 193 -6.87 8.69 -18.88
N ASP A 194 -6.68 8.57 -20.19
CA ASP A 194 -5.46 8.05 -20.81
C ASP A 194 -4.88 9.13 -21.72
N SER A 195 -3.79 9.75 -21.29
CA SER A 195 -3.05 10.78 -22.01
C SER A 195 -1.61 10.33 -22.19
N ILE A 196 -1.03 10.66 -23.34
CA ILE A 196 0.42 10.59 -23.53
C ILE A 196 1.11 11.58 -22.57
N ASP A 197 2.34 11.28 -22.15
CA ASP A 197 3.00 12.03 -21.07
C ASP A 197 3.24 13.51 -21.42
N GLU A 198 3.40 13.83 -22.70
CA GLU A 198 3.65 15.19 -23.20
C GLU A 198 2.38 16.02 -23.38
N ALA A 199 1.20 15.40 -23.36
CA ALA A 199 -0.07 16.09 -23.53
C ALA A 199 -0.61 16.61 -22.19
N GLU A 200 -0.98 17.89 -22.19
CA GLU A 200 -1.66 18.52 -21.05
C GLU A 200 -3.18 18.38 -21.22
N CYS A 201 -3.84 17.82 -20.21
CA CYS A 201 -5.28 17.61 -20.22
C CYS A 201 -5.90 18.20 -18.96
N SER A 202 -6.87 19.10 -19.11
CA SER A 202 -7.70 19.61 -18.00
C SER A 202 -9.09 19.00 -18.08
N TRP A 203 -9.57 18.45 -16.98
CA TRP A 203 -10.87 17.79 -16.89
C TRP A 203 -11.79 18.50 -15.91
N ASN A 204 -12.94 18.95 -16.42
CA ASN A 204 -13.97 19.72 -15.73
C ASN A 204 -15.40 19.28 -16.14
N VAL A 205 -15.67 17.97 -16.03
CA VAL A 205 -16.89 17.35 -16.57
C VAL A 205 -17.68 16.66 -15.46
N ASP A 206 -19.00 16.80 -15.50
CA ASP A 206 -19.93 15.96 -14.74
C ASP A 206 -20.07 14.61 -15.45
N VAL A 207 -19.52 13.55 -14.87
CA VAL A 207 -19.61 12.20 -15.45
C VAL A 207 -20.65 11.41 -14.67
N VAL A 208 -21.84 11.24 -15.28
CA VAL A 208 -23.00 10.57 -14.66
C VAL A 208 -23.31 9.20 -15.31
N TYR A 209 -22.69 8.85 -16.45
CA TYR A 209 -22.85 7.53 -17.12
C TYR A 209 -21.58 7.07 -17.87
N ASP A 210 -21.55 5.75 -18.18
CA ASP A 210 -20.40 4.86 -18.41
C ASP A 210 -19.33 5.29 -19.43
N VAL A 211 -18.06 5.13 -19.03
CA VAL A 211 -16.78 5.24 -19.75
C VAL A 211 -16.70 6.37 -20.79
N GLN A 212 -16.25 7.55 -20.37
CA GLN A 212 -15.61 8.49 -21.29
C GLN A 212 -14.13 8.12 -21.44
N THR A 213 -13.76 7.62 -22.61
CA THR A 213 -12.37 7.64 -23.09
C THR A 213 -12.22 8.88 -23.96
N SER A 214 -11.35 9.82 -23.59
CA SER A 214 -10.89 10.81 -24.55
C SER A 214 -9.48 10.42 -24.97
N ASP A 215 -9.36 9.81 -26.13
CA ASP A 215 -8.07 9.72 -26.79
C ASP A 215 -7.77 11.11 -27.38
N ILE A 216 -7.07 11.96 -26.62
CA ILE A 216 -6.50 13.18 -27.18
C ILE A 216 -5.24 12.75 -27.93
N PHE A 217 -5.43 12.25 -29.15
CA PHE A 217 -4.33 11.98 -30.07
C PHE A 217 -3.68 13.31 -30.46
N GLY A 218 -2.51 13.60 -29.88
CA GLY A 218 -1.58 14.55 -30.45
C GLY A 218 -1.12 14.04 -31.82
N LYS A 219 -1.32 14.84 -32.86
CA LYS A 219 -0.50 14.78 -34.07
C LYS A 219 0.80 15.52 -33.81
#